data_AF-A0A3M1BP47-F1
#
_entry.id   AF-A0A3M1BP47-F1
#
_cell.length_a   1.000
_cell.length_b   1.000
_cell.length_c   1.000
_cell.angle_alpha   90.00
_cell.angle_beta   90.00
_cell.angle_gamma   90.00
#
_symmetry.space_group_name_H-M   'P 1'
#
loop_
_entity.id
_entity.type
_entity.pdbx_description
1 polymer ?
#
loop_
_entity_poly.entity_id
_entity_poly.type
_entity_poly.pdbx_seq_one_letter_code
_entity_poly.pdbx_strand_id
1 'polypeptide(L)'
;MARIKRIDHVALVVDDIDAALGFWRDALGLELSHVEDVPEQESVVAFLPTGESEVELVRPTTDDSGVAKYLRKRGPGMHHICLEVDDIEEMLQQLKERGVELINETPTLGTGGKKIAFIHPRSTQGVLVELYELSPQEPQIRLERARHLAERVVARGRAMAVTTYAFLRGLRRNGEE
;
A
#
# COMPACT_ATOMS: atom_id res chain seq x y z
N MET A 1 18.14 12.52 15.45
CA MET A 1 18.37 11.39 14.54
C MET A 1 17.02 10.83 14.19
N ALA A 2 16.58 11.11 12.97
CA ALA A 2 15.44 10.47 12.33
C ALA A 2 15.51 8.96 12.44
N ARG A 3 14.34 8.34 12.53
CA ARG A 3 14.15 6.90 12.73
C ARG A 3 13.19 6.35 11.71
N ILE A 4 13.45 5.12 11.30
CA ILE A 4 12.50 4.31 10.55
C ILE A 4 11.41 3.84 11.53
N LYS A 5 10.15 4.02 11.15
CA LYS A 5 8.99 3.68 11.97
C LYS A 5 8.45 2.30 11.63
N ARG A 6 8.16 2.04 10.36
CA ARG A 6 7.66 0.75 9.84
C ARG A 6 7.84 0.64 8.33
N ILE A 7 7.56 -0.54 7.80
CA ILE A 7 7.30 -0.72 6.37
C ILE A 7 5.90 -0.14 6.09
N ASP A 8 5.81 0.81 5.17
CA ASP A 8 4.51 1.36 4.77
C ASP A 8 3.87 0.47 3.70
N HIS A 9 4.58 0.21 2.59
CA HIS A 9 4.06 -0.67 1.55
C HIS A 9 5.16 -1.39 0.76
N VAL A 10 4.74 -2.41 0.02
CA VAL A 10 5.53 -3.06 -1.04
C VAL A 10 4.79 -2.87 -2.35
N ALA A 11 5.44 -2.21 -3.31
CA ALA A 11 4.86 -1.95 -4.61
C ALA A 11 5.29 -3.00 -5.63
N LEU A 12 4.30 -3.51 -6.35
CA LEU A 12 4.45 -4.54 -7.37
C LEU A 12 3.98 -3.97 -8.70
N VAL A 13 4.88 -3.87 -9.68
CA VAL A 13 4.47 -3.45 -11.02
C VAL A 13 3.72 -4.59 -11.70
N VAL A 14 2.58 -4.27 -12.30
CA VAL A 14 1.74 -5.21 -13.05
C VAL A 14 1.40 -4.66 -14.43
N ASP A 15 1.22 -5.54 -15.41
CA ASP A 15 0.72 -5.16 -16.74
C ASP A 15 -0.75 -4.71 -16.67
N ASP A 16 -1.55 -5.44 -15.89
CA ASP A 16 -2.99 -5.25 -15.76
C ASP A 16 -3.43 -5.49 -14.32
N ILE A 17 -4.12 -4.51 -13.74
CA ILE A 17 -4.57 -4.54 -12.35
C ILE A 17 -5.65 -5.62 -12.16
N ASP A 18 -6.63 -5.69 -13.06
CA ASP A 18 -7.76 -6.61 -12.91
C ASP A 18 -7.30 -8.07 -13.01
N ALA A 19 -6.39 -8.37 -13.93
CA ALA A 19 -5.75 -9.67 -14.05
C ALA A 19 -4.95 -10.03 -12.79
N ALA A 20 -4.17 -9.08 -12.25
CA ALA A 20 -3.38 -9.29 -11.05
C ALA A 20 -4.27 -9.53 -9.81
N LEU A 21 -5.41 -8.83 -9.70
CA LEU A 21 -6.39 -9.03 -8.62
C LEU A 21 -6.95 -10.45 -8.60
N GLY A 22 -6.99 -11.15 -9.73
CA GLY A 22 -7.36 -12.57 -9.78
C GLY A 22 -6.50 -13.45 -8.86
N PHE A 23 -5.20 -13.14 -8.70
CA PHE A 23 -4.36 -13.81 -7.72
C PHE A 23 -4.47 -13.16 -6.33
N TRP A 24 -4.17 -11.86 -6.24
CA TRP A 24 -3.97 -11.18 -4.96
C TRP A 24 -5.26 -11.09 -4.13
N ARG A 25 -6.39 -10.79 -4.77
CA ARG A 25 -7.69 -10.70 -4.12
C ARG A 25 -8.40 -12.06 -4.11
N ASP A 26 -8.54 -12.69 -5.27
CA ASP A 26 -9.47 -13.84 -5.39
C ASP A 26 -8.85 -15.16 -4.92
N ALA A 27 -7.56 -15.39 -5.16
CA ALA A 27 -6.89 -16.64 -4.75
C ALA A 27 -6.24 -16.54 -3.37
N LEU A 28 -5.52 -15.46 -3.09
CA LEU A 28 -4.82 -15.25 -1.82
C LEU A 28 -5.74 -14.67 -0.73
N GLY A 29 -6.80 -13.96 -1.11
CA GLY A 29 -7.81 -13.43 -0.19
C GLY A 29 -7.50 -12.06 0.40
N LEU A 30 -6.59 -11.27 -0.19
CA LEU A 30 -6.37 -9.90 0.27
C LEU A 30 -7.58 -9.02 -0.07
N GLU A 31 -7.93 -8.11 0.84
CA GLU A 31 -9.00 -7.16 0.59
C GLU A 31 -8.51 -6.04 -0.34
N LEU A 32 -9.20 -5.84 -1.46
CA LEU A 32 -9.03 -4.63 -2.26
C LEU A 32 -9.71 -3.47 -1.54
N SER A 33 -8.94 -2.48 -1.11
CA SER A 33 -9.46 -1.25 -0.50
C SER A 33 -10.12 -0.36 -1.55
N HIS A 34 -9.33 0.04 -2.55
CA HIS A 34 -9.76 0.86 -3.69
C HIS A 34 -8.69 0.82 -4.79
N VAL A 35 -9.05 1.33 -5.95
CA VAL A 35 -8.13 1.61 -7.06
C VAL A 35 -8.15 3.12 -7.29
N GLU A 36 -6.99 3.74 -7.38
CA GLU A 36 -6.83 5.20 -7.54
C GLU A 36 -5.94 5.49 -8.75
N ASP A 37 -6.32 6.52 -9.52
CA ASP A 37 -5.43 7.14 -10.49
C ASP A 37 -4.53 8.11 -9.74
N VAL A 38 -3.21 7.99 -9.91
CA VAL A 38 -2.19 8.79 -9.24
C VAL A 38 -1.37 9.52 -10.32
N PRO A 39 -1.90 10.64 -10.87
CA PRO A 39 -1.27 11.34 -11.99
C PRO A 39 0.13 11.85 -11.66
N GLU A 40 0.40 12.23 -10.41
CA GLU A 40 1.71 12.69 -9.95
C GLU A 40 2.80 11.61 -10.08
N GLN A 41 2.38 10.34 -10.12
CA GLN A 41 3.26 9.18 -10.30
C GLN A 41 3.09 8.50 -11.66
N GLU A 42 2.25 9.06 -12.55
CA GLU A 42 1.93 8.48 -13.85
C GLU A 42 1.52 7.00 -13.75
N SER A 43 0.65 6.70 -12.78
CA SER A 43 0.25 5.32 -12.49
C SER A 43 -1.17 5.21 -11.97
N VAL A 44 -1.78 4.04 -12.17
CA VAL A 44 -2.97 3.59 -11.44
C VAL A 44 -2.50 2.57 -10.40
N VAL A 45 -3.00 2.70 -9.18
CA VAL A 45 -2.61 1.85 -8.06
C VAL A 45 -3.83 1.17 -7.44
N ALA A 46 -3.76 -0.15 -7.27
CA ALA A 46 -4.70 -0.90 -6.45
C ALA A 46 -4.10 -1.16 -5.07
N PHE A 47 -4.80 -0.71 -4.03
CA PHE A 47 -4.33 -0.79 -2.65
C PHE A 47 -4.93 -2.02 -1.96
N LEU A 48 -4.06 -2.91 -1.46
CA LEU A 48 -4.43 -4.10 -0.70
C LEU A 48 -3.84 -4.05 0.72
N PRO A 49 -4.58 -3.51 1.70
CA PRO A 49 -4.13 -3.44 3.09
C PRO A 49 -3.79 -4.80 3.66
N THR A 50 -2.65 -4.88 4.34
CA THR A 50 -2.10 -6.11 4.93
C THR A 50 -1.49 -5.80 6.29
N GLY A 51 -2.32 -5.77 7.33
CA GLY A 51 -1.90 -5.39 8.68
C GLY A 51 -1.63 -3.88 8.78
N GLU A 52 -0.43 -3.50 9.21
CA GLU A 52 0.01 -2.09 9.29
C GLU A 52 0.70 -1.60 8.01
N SER A 53 0.80 -2.46 7.00
CA SER A 53 1.41 -2.19 5.69
C SER A 53 0.42 -2.46 4.56
N GLU A 54 0.81 -2.13 3.33
CA GLU A 54 -0.01 -2.35 2.13
C GLU A 54 0.78 -3.09 1.04
N VAL A 55 0.10 -3.94 0.27
CA VAL A 55 0.58 -4.39 -1.03
C VAL A 55 -0.06 -3.48 -2.07
N GLU A 56 0.75 -2.87 -2.92
CA GLU A 56 0.29 -1.95 -3.95
C GLU A 56 0.56 -2.55 -5.33
N LEU A 57 -0.49 -2.74 -6.13
CA LEU A 57 -0.36 -3.15 -7.52
C LEU A 57 -0.34 -1.91 -8.39
N VAL A 58 0.81 -1.63 -9.01
CA VAL A 58 1.09 -0.40 -9.73
C VAL A 58 1.12 -0.68 -11.22
N ARG A 59 0.25 -0.02 -11.99
CA ARG A 59 0.27 -0.05 -13.44
C ARG A 59 0.60 1.34 -13.98
N PRO A 60 1.62 1.50 -14.83
CA PRO A 60 1.93 2.80 -15.43
C PRO A 60 0.78 3.27 -16.33
N THR A 61 0.54 4.59 -16.37
CA THR A 61 -0.44 5.22 -17.29
C THR A 61 0.20 5.82 -18.53
N THR A 62 1.52 6.02 -18.52
CA THR A 62 2.31 6.53 -19.65
C THR A 62 3.43 5.55 -20.01
N ASP A 63 3.93 5.62 -21.25
CA ASP A 63 5.00 4.73 -21.71
C ASP A 63 6.41 5.20 -21.29
N ASP A 64 6.57 6.43 -20.81
CA ASP A 64 7.85 7.05 -20.52
C ASP A 64 8.14 7.22 -19.01
N SER A 65 7.18 6.89 -18.14
CA SER A 65 7.36 6.91 -16.68
C SER A 65 8.46 5.93 -16.20
N GLY A 66 8.95 6.17 -14.98
CA GLY A 66 9.91 5.28 -14.32
C GLY A 66 9.40 3.85 -14.19
N VAL A 67 8.12 3.70 -13.82
CA VAL A 67 7.44 2.41 -13.69
C VAL A 67 7.31 1.72 -15.05
N ALA A 68 6.97 2.45 -16.12
CA ALA A 68 6.89 1.89 -17.47
C ALA A 68 8.24 1.39 -17.99
N LYS A 69 9.31 2.13 -17.71
CA LYS A 69 10.68 1.71 -18.02
C LYS A 69 11.09 0.46 -17.23
N TYR A 70 10.71 0.35 -15.96
CA TYR A 70 10.92 -0.86 -15.17
C TYR A 70 10.18 -2.04 -15.81
N LEU A 71 8.88 -1.89 -16.10
CA LEU A 71 8.03 -2.95 -16.63
C LEU A 71 8.59 -3.49 -17.95
N ARG A 72 8.98 -2.64 -18.90
CA ARG A 72 9.60 -3.08 -20.16
C ARG A 72 10.92 -3.81 -19.98
N LYS A 73 11.74 -3.39 -19.00
CA LYS A 73 13.09 -3.92 -18.80
C LYS A 73 13.10 -5.20 -17.98
N ARG A 74 12.18 -5.35 -17.04
CA ARG A 74 12.18 -6.41 -16.02
C ARG A 74 10.95 -7.31 -16.06
N GLY A 75 9.87 -6.88 -16.70
CA GLY A 75 8.56 -7.49 -16.59
C GLY A 75 7.86 -7.13 -15.28
N PRO A 76 6.63 -7.64 -15.05
CA PRO A 76 5.92 -7.51 -13.80
C PRO A 76 6.72 -8.06 -12.62
N GLY A 77 6.59 -7.44 -11.44
CA GLY A 77 7.29 -7.88 -10.24
C GLY A 77 7.48 -6.81 -9.19
N MET A 78 8.23 -7.15 -8.14
CA MET A 78 8.51 -6.25 -7.02
C MET A 78 9.34 -5.05 -7.46
N HIS A 79 8.77 -3.85 -7.36
CA HIS A 79 9.41 -2.59 -7.72
C HIS A 79 10.29 -2.06 -6.60
N HIS A 80 9.69 -1.85 -5.43
CA HIS A 80 10.33 -1.21 -4.29
C HIS A 80 9.64 -1.58 -2.98
N ILE A 81 10.36 -1.33 -1.90
CA ILE A 81 9.83 -1.30 -0.54
C ILE A 81 9.81 0.14 -0.04
N CYS A 82 8.74 0.53 0.64
CA CYS A 82 8.59 1.86 1.22
C CYS A 82 8.69 1.81 2.75
N LEU A 83 9.50 2.70 3.30
CA LEU A 83 9.77 2.82 4.74
C LEU A 83 9.30 4.19 5.25
N GLU A 84 8.42 4.17 6.25
CA GLU A 84 8.00 5.41 6.91
C GLU A 84 9.10 5.92 7.85
N VAL A 85 9.36 7.23 7.80
CA VAL A 85 10.28 7.96 8.68
C VAL A 85 9.55 9.05 9.47
N ASP A 86 10.11 9.44 10.61
CA ASP A 86 9.61 10.57 11.41
C ASP A 86 10.07 11.94 10.91
N ASP A 87 11.26 12.02 10.29
CA ASP A 87 11.78 13.23 9.63
C ASP A 87 12.63 12.82 8.39
N ILE A 88 12.10 13.05 7.20
CA ILE A 88 12.73 12.66 5.93
C ILE A 88 13.93 13.55 5.58
N GLU A 89 13.90 14.84 5.93
CA GLU A 89 15.02 15.75 5.66
C GLU A 89 16.23 15.36 6.50
N GLU A 90 16.01 15.13 7.80
CA GLU A 90 17.07 14.65 8.69
C GLU A 90 17.54 13.24 8.31
N MET A 91 16.65 12.36 7.83
CA MET A 91 17.03 11.02 7.34
C MET A 91 17.91 11.11 6.09
N LEU A 92 17.54 11.91 5.09
CA LEU A 92 18.33 12.09 3.87
C LEU A 92 19.71 12.67 4.19
N GLN A 93 19.79 13.63 5.10
CA GLN A 93 21.06 14.19 5.55
C GLN A 93 21.95 13.11 6.20
N GLN A 94 21.40 12.30 7.11
CA GLN A 94 22.14 11.19 7.73
C GLN A 94 22.63 10.16 6.73
N LEU A 95 21.85 9.87 5.69
CA LEU A 95 22.23 8.94 4.63
C LEU A 95 23.36 9.52 3.76
N LYS A 96 23.28 10.81 3.39
CA LYS A 96 24.35 11.51 2.66
C LYS A 96 25.67 11.49 3.42
N GLU A 97 25.64 11.78 4.72
CA GLU A 97 26.83 11.73 5.59
C GLU A 97 27.49 10.35 5.67
N ARG A 98 26.71 9.29 5.43
CA ARG A 98 27.18 7.90 5.38
C ARG A 98 27.57 7.44 3.98
N GLY A 99 27.57 8.33 2.98
CA GLY A 99 27.94 8.02 1.60
C GLY A 99 26.91 7.16 0.85
N VAL A 100 25.65 7.19 1.28
CA VAL A 100 24.55 6.52 0.57
C VAL A 100 24.18 7.33 -0.67
N GLU A 101 24.10 6.66 -1.83
CA GLU A 101 23.66 7.24 -3.09
C GLU A 101 22.13 7.40 -3.08
N LEU A 102 21.66 8.63 -3.20
CA LEU A 102 20.24 8.97 -3.23
C LEU A 102 19.80 9.25 -4.66
N ILE A 103 18.56 8.89 -5.00
CA ILE A 103 17.91 9.35 -6.23
C ILE A 103 17.37 10.76 -6.03
N ASN A 104 16.71 10.99 -4.90
CA ASN A 104 16.19 12.30 -4.51
C ASN A 104 17.08 12.89 -3.42
N GLU A 105 17.80 13.96 -3.76
CA GLU A 105 18.63 14.68 -2.80
C GLU A 105 17.84 15.55 -1.83
N THR A 106 16.60 15.89 -2.19
CA THR A 106 15.61 16.59 -1.38
C THR A 106 14.28 15.86 -1.55
N PRO A 107 13.40 15.84 -0.55
CA PRO A 107 12.11 15.19 -0.67
C PRO A 107 11.26 15.83 -1.76
N THR A 108 10.50 15.00 -2.48
CA THR A 108 9.46 15.43 -3.41
C THR A 108 8.09 15.28 -2.76
N LEU A 109 7.11 16.05 -3.21
CA LEU A 109 5.73 15.87 -2.77
C LEU A 109 5.08 14.72 -3.52
N GLY A 110 4.58 13.74 -2.78
CA GLY A 110 3.69 12.69 -3.27
C GLY A 110 2.22 13.03 -3.03
N THR A 111 1.36 12.04 -3.31
CA THR A 111 -0.09 12.13 -3.16
C THR A 111 -0.49 12.54 -1.75
N GLY A 112 -1.47 13.43 -1.60
CA GLY A 112 -1.93 13.88 -0.28
C GLY A 112 -0.93 14.76 0.49
N GLY A 113 0.05 15.36 -0.19
CA GLY A 113 1.01 16.30 0.41
C GLY A 113 2.10 15.64 1.26
N LYS A 114 2.29 14.34 1.06
CA LYS A 114 3.30 13.53 1.75
C LYS A 114 4.67 13.80 1.14
N LYS A 115 5.73 13.66 1.93
CA LYS A 115 7.09 13.78 1.39
C LYS A 115 7.64 12.40 1.09
N ILE A 116 8.24 12.24 -0.08
CA ILE A 116 8.85 11.00 -0.53
C ILE A 116 10.27 11.23 -1.03
N ALA A 117 11.12 10.22 -0.95
CA ALA A 117 12.45 10.22 -1.54
C ALA A 117 12.93 8.79 -1.78
N PHE A 118 13.66 8.55 -2.86
CA PHE A 118 14.21 7.24 -3.18
C PHE A 118 15.71 7.14 -2.93
N ILE A 119 16.14 5.99 -2.43
CA ILE A 119 17.55 5.59 -2.31
C ILE A 119 17.94 4.79 -3.56
N HIS A 120 19.11 5.09 -4.11
CA HIS A 120 19.57 4.42 -5.32
C HIS A 120 19.89 2.95 -5.06
N PRO A 121 19.40 1.98 -5.87
CA PRO A 121 19.60 0.54 -5.66
C PRO A 121 21.06 0.09 -5.49
N ARG A 122 22.04 0.87 -5.97
CA ARG A 122 23.47 0.56 -5.77
C ARG A 122 23.88 0.60 -4.31
N SER A 123 23.24 1.43 -3.48
CA SER A 123 23.53 1.51 -2.05
C SER A 123 22.78 0.47 -1.21
N THR A 124 21.81 -0.22 -1.81
CA THR A 124 20.85 -1.10 -1.13
C THR A 124 20.82 -2.49 -1.77
N GLN A 125 21.95 -2.94 -2.34
CA GLN A 125 22.14 -4.28 -2.91
C GLN A 125 21.08 -4.67 -3.96
N GLY A 126 20.65 -3.69 -4.76
CA GLY A 126 19.70 -3.89 -5.86
C GLY A 126 18.24 -3.62 -5.49
N VAL A 127 17.92 -3.30 -4.24
CA VAL A 127 16.56 -2.98 -3.81
C VAL A 127 16.30 -1.48 -3.97
N LEU A 128 15.28 -1.09 -4.73
CA LEU A 128 14.81 0.29 -4.70
C LEU A 128 14.08 0.52 -3.36
N VAL A 129 14.53 1.51 -2.59
CA VAL A 129 13.93 1.85 -1.29
C VAL A 129 13.33 3.24 -1.39
N GLU A 130 12.04 3.34 -1.09
CA GLU A 130 11.35 4.61 -0.87
C GLU A 130 11.36 4.96 0.62
N LEU A 131 11.62 6.23 0.92
CA LEU A 131 11.40 6.85 2.20
C LEU A 131 10.15 7.72 2.11
N TYR A 132 9.38 7.69 3.19
CA TYR A 132 8.06 8.30 3.23
C TYR A 132 7.84 9.00 4.57
N GLU A 133 7.47 10.27 4.55
CA GLU A 133 7.03 11.02 5.73
C GLU A 133 5.56 11.40 5.58
N LEU A 134 4.76 11.01 6.57
CA LEU A 134 3.35 11.38 6.65
C LEU A 134 3.18 12.88 6.78
N SER A 135 2.18 13.42 6.08
CA SER A 135 1.71 14.77 6.41
C SER A 135 1.16 14.77 7.86
N PRO A 136 1.23 15.91 8.58
CA PRO A 136 0.73 16.00 9.95
C PRO A 136 -0.75 15.59 10.12
N GLN A 137 -1.55 15.68 9.05
CA GLN A 137 -2.97 15.36 9.05
C GLN A 137 -3.26 13.88 8.76
N GLU A 138 -2.36 13.17 8.08
CA GLU A 138 -2.59 11.80 7.60
C GLU A 138 -2.82 10.75 8.72
N PRO A 139 -2.15 10.80 9.90
CA PRO A 139 -2.46 9.88 10.99
C PRO A 139 -3.92 9.94 11.43
N GLN A 140 -4.51 11.14 11.43
CA GLN A 140 -5.90 11.34 11.79
C GLN A 140 -6.84 10.75 10.72
N ILE A 141 -6.52 10.96 9.44
CA ILE A 141 -7.26 10.41 8.30
C ILE A 141 -7.22 8.88 8.31
N ARG A 142 -6.04 8.28 8.54
CA ARG A 142 -5.88 6.83 8.65
C ARG A 142 -6.66 6.26 9.83
N LEU A 143 -6.65 6.92 10.98
CA LEU A 143 -7.45 6.51 12.13
C LEU A 143 -8.95 6.53 11.83
N GLU A 144 -9.44 7.55 11.12
CA GLU A 144 -10.84 7.64 10.69
C GLU A 144 -11.21 6.52 9.70
N ARG A 145 -10.34 6.24 8.71
CA ARG A 145 -10.52 5.11 7.78
C ARG A 145 -10.54 3.76 8.51
N ALA A 146 -9.61 3.54 9.44
CA ALA A 146 -9.54 2.33 10.23
C ALA A 146 -10.79 2.14 11.11
N ARG A 147 -11.32 3.22 11.69
CA ARG A 147 -12.60 3.21 12.41
C ARG A 147 -13.75 2.79 11.50
N HIS A 148 -13.89 3.40 10.32
CA HIS A 148 -14.93 3.02 9.37
C HIS A 148 -14.80 1.57 8.90
N LEU A 149 -13.57 1.07 8.70
CA LEU A 149 -13.37 -0.34 8.38
C LEU A 149 -13.82 -1.26 9.53
N ALA A 150 -13.40 -0.97 10.76
CA ALA A 150 -13.80 -1.74 11.93
C ALA A 150 -15.33 -1.75 12.10
N GLU A 151 -16.00 -0.62 11.91
CA GLU A 151 -17.46 -0.52 11.93
C GLU A 151 -18.13 -1.41 10.88
N ARG A 152 -17.60 -1.44 9.65
CA ARG A 152 -18.10 -2.31 8.57
C ARG A 152 -17.90 -3.79 8.90
N VAL A 153 -16.76 -4.17 9.45
CA VAL A 153 -16.47 -5.55 9.87
C VAL A 153 -17.43 -5.98 10.97
N VAL A 154 -17.63 -5.14 12.00
CA VAL A 154 -18.59 -5.40 13.08
C VAL A 154 -20.02 -5.52 12.54
N ALA A 155 -20.43 -4.64 11.62
CA ALA A 155 -21.75 -4.68 11.00
C ALA A 155 -21.96 -5.97 10.20
N ARG A 156 -20.99 -6.40 9.37
CA ARG A 156 -21.04 -7.68 8.65
C ARG A 156 -21.10 -8.87 9.61
N GLY A 157 -20.28 -8.86 10.65
CA GLY A 157 -20.27 -9.92 11.68
C GLY A 157 -21.63 -10.06 12.37
N ARG A 158 -22.26 -8.93 12.72
CA ARG A 158 -23.63 -8.92 13.28
C ARG A 158 -24.65 -9.47 12.30
N ALA A 159 -24.60 -9.06 11.03
CA ALA A 159 -25.52 -9.56 10.01
C ALA A 159 -25.39 -11.08 9.83
N MET A 160 -24.17 -11.60 9.71
CA MET A 160 -23.93 -13.05 9.64
C MET A 160 -24.46 -13.79 10.87
N ALA A 161 -24.23 -13.27 12.07
CA ALA A 161 -24.70 -13.89 13.30
C ALA A 161 -26.24 -13.98 13.35
N VAL A 162 -26.95 -12.93 12.92
CA VAL A 162 -28.41 -12.91 12.82
C VAL A 162 -28.92 -13.96 11.84
N THR A 163 -28.33 -14.05 10.65
CA THR A 163 -28.71 -15.03 9.62
C THR A 163 -28.49 -16.46 10.11
N THR A 164 -27.33 -16.74 10.71
CA THR A 164 -27.02 -18.06 11.28
C THR A 164 -27.99 -18.43 12.40
N TYR A 165 -28.30 -17.49 13.30
CA TYR A 165 -29.23 -17.75 14.39
C TYR A 165 -30.68 -17.97 13.90
N ALA A 166 -31.12 -17.24 12.88
CA ALA A 166 -32.42 -17.44 12.24
C ALA A 166 -32.51 -18.83 11.57
N PHE A 167 -31.45 -19.23 10.87
CA PHE A 167 -31.34 -20.57 10.27
C PHE A 167 -31.41 -21.69 11.31
N LEU A 168 -30.61 -21.59 12.39
CA LEU A 168 -30.63 -22.56 13.49
C LEU A 168 -31.99 -22.65 14.19
N ARG A 169 -32.69 -21.52 14.37
CA ARG A 169 -34.08 -21.52 14.88
C ARG A 169 -35.05 -22.22 13.93
N GLY A 170 -34.88 -22.04 12.63
CA GLY A 170 -35.69 -22.71 11.61
C GLY A 170 -35.52 -24.23 11.67
N LEU A 171 -34.29 -24.73 11.81
CA LEU A 171 -34.01 -26.16 11.95
C LEU A 171 -34.66 -26.77 13.20
N ARG A 172 -34.66 -26.05 14.33
CA ARG A 172 -35.28 -26.53 15.58
C ARG A 172 -36.79 -26.70 15.48
N ARG A 173 -37.48 -25.84 14.73
CA ARG A 173 -38.94 -25.91 14.55
C ARG A 173 -39.40 -27.09 13.68
N ASN A 174 -38.58 -27.51 12.72
CA ASN A 174 -38.92 -28.62 11.81
C ASN A 174 -38.60 -30.01 12.39
N GLY A 175 -38.02 -30.10 13.60
CA GLY A 175 -37.69 -31.35 14.27
C GLY A 175 -38.60 -31.71 15.45
N GLU A 176 -39.65 -30.91 15.72
CA GLU A 176 -40.63 -31.12 16.79
C GLU A 176 -42.01 -31.58 16.26
N GLU A 177 -42.12 -31.93 14.96
CA GLU A 177 -43.27 -32.66 14.34
C GLU A 177 -42.92 -34.13 14.11
#